data_AF-A0A3F2RU13-F1
#
_entry.id   AF-A0A3F2RU13-F1
#
_cell.length_a   1.000
_cell.length_b   1.000
_cell.length_c   1.000
_cell.angle_alpha   90.00
_cell.angle_beta   90.00
_cell.angle_gamma   90.00
#
_symmetry.space_group_name_H-M   'P 1'
#
loop_
_entity.id
_entity.type
_entity.pdbx_description
1 polymer ?
#
loop_
_entity_poly.entity_id
_entity_poly.type
_entity_poly.pdbx_seq_one_letter_code
_entity_poly.pdbx_strand_id
1 'polypeptide(L)'
;MITSLSRSYSMGERGFAIKADATKTAWESDEFPLLCESCLGENPYVRMMKEAYGSACKICVRPFTVFRWKPGKRARYKKTEVCQTCARMKNVCQTCVLDLQYHLPVQVRDSFLAKEEGGGAQLAAVNVPESDANREWFAQQHSRMLDQEGTVSAYGKVSGSANNALLRMARRDPYYKRNRAHLCSFYARGECNRGDECPYLHEMPRDKDDPLAKQNIKDRFYGKNDPVAMKMLGGQKKQQRNDEGKGENKRGSPPSDAASKPKPPPLPPGKKPPLPPGPPPAASKNVSEETEA
;
A
#
# COMPACT_ATOMS: atom_id res chain seq x y z
N MET A 1 -77.21 -38.82 7.56
CA MET A 1 -75.87 -38.31 7.91
C MET A 1 -74.85 -39.09 7.10
N ILE A 2 -74.34 -38.50 6.01
CA ILE A 2 -73.21 -39.04 5.25
C ILE A 2 -72.23 -37.87 5.10
N THR A 3 -71.13 -37.95 5.83
CA THR A 3 -70.12 -36.91 5.97
C THR A 3 -69.14 -36.91 4.80
N SER A 4 -68.88 -35.68 4.32
CA SER A 4 -67.74 -35.16 3.56
C SER A 4 -66.47 -36.01 3.44
N LEU A 5 -65.85 -35.98 2.25
CA LEU A 5 -64.41 -35.71 2.05
C LEU A 5 -64.10 -35.54 0.55
N SER A 6 -64.35 -34.35 0.00
CA SER A 6 -63.79 -33.91 -1.28
C SER A 6 -62.35 -33.44 -1.04
N ARG A 7 -61.39 -34.31 -1.35
CA ARG A 7 -59.95 -34.02 -1.22
C ARG A 7 -59.48 -33.30 -2.49
N SER A 8 -59.47 -31.97 -2.46
CA SER A 8 -58.91 -31.14 -3.53
C SER A 8 -57.41 -31.40 -3.66
N TYR A 9 -57.01 -32.07 -4.74
CA TYR A 9 -55.61 -32.28 -5.09
C TYR A 9 -55.08 -31.00 -5.74
N SER A 10 -54.49 -30.12 -4.93
CA SER A 10 -53.68 -29.00 -5.41
C SER A 10 -52.45 -29.56 -6.11
N MET A 11 -52.44 -29.56 -7.45
CA MET A 11 -51.21 -29.72 -8.22
C MET A 11 -50.35 -28.47 -8.00
N GLY A 12 -49.55 -28.50 -6.94
CA GLY A 12 -48.47 -27.54 -6.76
C GLY A 12 -47.43 -27.76 -7.86
N GLU A 13 -47.46 -26.89 -8.86
CA GLU A 13 -46.40 -26.73 -9.86
C GLU A 13 -45.06 -26.62 -9.14
N ARG A 14 -44.25 -27.67 -9.22
CA ARG A 14 -42.84 -27.65 -8.80
C ARG A 14 -42.06 -26.85 -9.83
N GLY A 15 -42.28 -25.54 -9.84
CA GLY A 15 -41.31 -24.60 -10.39
C GLY A 15 -40.02 -24.77 -9.59
N PHE A 16 -38.92 -25.05 -10.29
CA PHE A 16 -37.58 -24.98 -9.71
C PHE A 16 -37.39 -23.54 -9.20
N ALA A 17 -37.67 -23.32 -7.92
CA ALA A 17 -37.26 -22.10 -7.25
C ALA A 17 -35.74 -22.03 -7.39
N ILE A 18 -35.27 -21.12 -8.24
CA ILE A 18 -33.88 -20.68 -8.21
C ILE A 18 -33.68 -20.20 -6.78
N LYS A 19 -33.04 -21.03 -5.95
CA LYS A 19 -32.62 -20.64 -4.61
C LYS A 19 -31.75 -19.40 -4.81
N ALA A 20 -32.33 -18.22 -4.57
CA ALA A 20 -31.56 -17.01 -4.41
C ALA A 20 -30.71 -17.27 -3.18
N ASP A 21 -29.44 -17.62 -3.42
CA ASP A 21 -28.48 -17.94 -2.40
C ASP A 21 -28.43 -16.75 -1.42
N ALA A 22 -28.97 -16.92 -0.21
CA ALA A 22 -29.03 -15.88 0.82
C ALA A 22 -27.61 -15.35 1.14
N THR A 23 -26.61 -16.16 0.84
CA THR A 23 -25.18 -15.86 0.98
C THR A 23 -24.67 -14.85 -0.04
N LYS A 24 -25.32 -14.70 -1.21
CA LYS A 24 -24.90 -13.79 -2.30
C LYS A 24 -25.12 -12.31 -1.97
N THR A 25 -25.88 -12.00 -0.93
CA THR A 25 -26.35 -10.63 -0.62
C THR A 25 -26.04 -10.19 0.81
N ALA A 26 -24.99 -10.71 1.43
CA ALA A 26 -24.52 -10.19 2.72
C ALA A 26 -23.77 -8.86 2.49
N TRP A 27 -24.50 -7.75 2.30
CA TRP A 27 -23.87 -6.44 2.13
C TRP A 27 -22.97 -6.10 3.33
N GLU A 28 -21.78 -5.56 3.05
CA GLU A 28 -20.73 -5.31 4.05
C GLU A 28 -21.09 -4.11 4.94
N SER A 29 -21.27 -4.38 6.24
CA SER A 29 -21.47 -3.37 7.27
C SER A 29 -20.26 -3.35 8.23
N ASP A 30 -19.17 -2.70 7.81
CA ASP A 30 -17.97 -2.58 8.65
C ASP A 30 -18.01 -1.32 9.53
N GLU A 31 -17.36 -1.41 10.70
CA GLU A 31 -17.23 -0.33 11.69
C GLU A 31 -16.20 0.72 11.26
N PHE A 32 -15.02 0.25 10.82
CA PHE A 32 -13.83 1.08 10.63
C PHE A 32 -13.11 0.75 9.29
N PRO A 33 -12.60 1.75 8.56
CA PRO A 33 -11.97 1.53 7.26
C PRO A 33 -10.52 1.02 7.34
N LEU A 34 -10.09 0.28 6.32
CA LEU A 34 -8.71 -0.17 6.15
C LEU A 34 -7.89 0.88 5.37
N LEU A 35 -7.21 1.75 6.12
CA LEU A 35 -6.47 2.89 5.59
C LEU A 35 -4.99 2.83 5.96
N CYS A 36 -4.19 3.55 5.17
CA CYS A 36 -2.78 3.75 5.43
C CYS A 36 -2.50 5.14 6.01
N GLU A 37 -1.38 5.31 6.70
CA GLU A 37 -1.00 6.55 7.40
C GLU A 37 -1.03 7.77 6.47
N SER A 38 -0.47 7.62 5.27
CA SER A 38 -0.47 8.69 4.27
C SER A 38 -1.87 9.12 3.83
N CYS A 39 -2.87 8.23 3.85
CA CYS A 39 -4.25 8.54 3.52
C CYS A 39 -5.03 9.14 4.68
N LEU A 40 -4.73 8.70 5.91
CA LEU A 40 -5.36 9.21 7.11
C LEU A 40 -4.94 10.67 7.38
N GLY A 41 -3.67 10.98 7.17
CA GLY A 41 -3.11 12.32 7.30
C GLY A 41 -2.17 12.47 8.49
N GLU A 42 -1.67 13.69 8.70
CA GLU A 42 -0.72 14.00 9.76
C GLU A 42 -1.38 14.25 11.12
N ASN A 43 -2.69 14.51 11.14
CA ASN A 43 -3.41 14.81 12.37
C ASN A 43 -3.87 13.52 13.07
N PRO A 44 -3.45 13.26 14.33
CA PRO A 44 -3.91 12.11 15.10
C PRO A 44 -5.43 12.11 15.36
N TYR A 45 -6.04 13.30 15.43
CA TYR A 45 -7.47 13.45 15.71
C TYR A 45 -8.24 13.66 14.40
N VAL A 46 -8.76 12.57 13.83
CA VAL A 46 -9.52 12.60 12.58
C VAL A 46 -11.01 12.48 12.86
N ARG A 47 -11.79 13.37 12.24
CA ARG A 47 -13.25 13.27 12.17
C ARG A 47 -13.65 12.62 10.85
N MET A 48 -14.41 11.53 10.92
CA MET A 48 -14.90 10.79 9.76
C MET A 48 -16.44 10.71 9.77
N MET A 49 -17.02 10.75 8.58
CA MET A 49 -18.44 10.47 8.35
C MET A 49 -18.57 9.03 7.83
N LYS A 50 -19.48 8.26 8.41
CA LYS A 50 -19.82 6.89 8.00
C LYS A 50 -21.16 6.92 7.27
N GLU A 51 -21.17 6.42 6.04
CA GLU A 51 -22.37 6.31 5.23
C GLU A 51 -22.54 4.85 4.82
N ALA A 52 -23.55 4.18 5.38
CA ALA A 52 -23.85 2.80 5.03
C ALA A 52 -24.32 2.72 3.58
N TYR A 53 -23.67 1.86 2.78
CA TYR A 53 -24.03 1.61 1.38
C TYR A 53 -24.01 2.85 0.45
N GLY A 54 -23.24 3.90 0.79
CA GLY A 54 -23.24 5.17 0.06
C GLY A 54 -22.61 5.14 -1.34
N SER A 55 -21.80 4.13 -1.67
CA SER A 55 -21.27 3.98 -3.04
C SER A 55 -20.93 2.54 -3.39
N ALA A 56 -20.90 2.27 -4.70
CA ALA A 56 -20.44 1.01 -5.25
C ALA A 56 -18.90 0.95 -5.34
N CYS A 57 -18.33 -0.19 -4.94
CA CYS A 57 -16.91 -0.48 -5.03
C CYS A 57 -16.40 -0.38 -6.47
N LYS A 58 -15.26 0.27 -6.70
CA LYS A 58 -14.70 0.43 -8.05
C LYS A 58 -14.18 -0.87 -8.69
N ILE A 59 -14.04 -1.94 -7.91
CA ILE A 59 -13.56 -3.25 -8.36
C ILE A 59 -14.73 -4.22 -8.54
N CYS A 60 -15.47 -4.53 -7.46
CA CYS A 60 -16.54 -5.52 -7.49
C CYS A 60 -17.94 -4.95 -7.76
N VAL A 61 -18.10 -3.63 -7.89
CA VAL A 61 -19.37 -2.93 -8.14
C VAL A 61 -20.42 -3.10 -7.01
N ARG A 62 -20.05 -3.78 -5.92
CA ARG A 62 -20.92 -3.99 -4.76
C ARG A 62 -21.06 -2.72 -3.91
N PRO A 63 -22.27 -2.37 -3.45
CA PRO A 63 -22.43 -1.29 -2.48
C PRO A 63 -21.72 -1.64 -1.17
N PHE A 64 -21.05 -0.66 -0.58
CA PHE A 64 -20.31 -0.82 0.68
C PHE A 64 -20.38 0.45 1.53
N THR A 65 -19.96 0.33 2.79
CA THR A 65 -19.92 1.47 3.72
C THR A 65 -18.81 2.44 3.33
N VAL A 66 -19.18 3.68 3.03
CA VAL A 66 -18.25 4.74 2.62
C VAL A 66 -17.86 5.54 3.85
N PHE A 67 -16.56 5.69 4.05
CA PHE A 67 -16.00 6.58 5.06
C PHE A 67 -15.45 7.80 4.37
N ARG A 68 -15.75 9.00 4.88
CA ARG A 68 -15.26 10.26 4.32
C ARG A 68 -14.65 11.14 5.42
N TRP A 69 -13.41 11.58 5.22
CA TRP A 69 -12.65 12.39 6.20
C TRP A 69 -11.78 13.45 5.52
N LYS A 70 -11.27 14.39 6.30
CA LYS A 70 -10.32 15.41 5.85
C LYS A 70 -8.95 15.17 6.49
N PRO A 71 -7.92 14.73 5.73
CA PRO A 71 -6.61 14.37 6.30
C PRO A 71 -5.80 15.52 6.91
N GLY A 72 -6.06 16.76 6.49
CA GLY A 72 -5.29 17.92 6.92
C GLY A 72 -5.96 19.22 6.47
N LYS A 73 -5.48 20.37 6.96
CA LYS A 73 -6.14 21.68 6.76
C LYS A 73 -6.27 22.06 5.28
N ARG A 74 -5.20 21.88 4.50
CA ARG A 74 -5.11 22.15 3.05
C ARG A 74 -5.29 20.90 2.19
N ALA A 75 -5.80 19.80 2.77
CA ALA A 75 -6.06 18.57 2.05
C ALA A 75 -7.49 18.53 1.51
N ARG A 76 -7.70 17.76 0.45
CA ARG A 76 -9.05 17.43 -0.02
C ARG A 76 -9.72 16.42 0.90
N TYR A 77 -11.04 16.41 0.89
CA TYR A 77 -11.79 15.29 1.45
C TYR A 77 -11.43 14.00 0.72
N LYS A 78 -11.05 12.99 1.49
CA LYS A 78 -10.85 11.63 1.02
C LYS A 78 -12.05 10.79 1.37
N LYS A 79 -12.27 9.76 0.56
CA LYS A 79 -13.25 8.72 0.84
C LYS A 79 -12.69 7.36 0.49
N THR A 80 -13.30 6.31 1.00
CA THR A 80 -13.02 4.93 0.58
C THR A 80 -13.56 4.70 -0.84
N GLU A 81 -12.79 4.03 -1.70
CA GLU A 81 -13.15 3.76 -3.11
C GLU A 81 -13.38 2.26 -3.37
N VAL A 82 -12.84 1.41 -2.49
CA VAL A 82 -12.87 -0.05 -2.60
C VAL A 82 -13.47 -0.64 -1.32
N CYS A 83 -14.26 -1.71 -1.43
CA CYS A 83 -14.85 -2.39 -0.28
C CYS A 83 -13.80 -3.08 0.60
N GLN A 84 -14.19 -3.43 1.83
CA GLN A 84 -13.30 -4.06 2.80
C GLN A 84 -12.83 -5.43 2.33
N THR A 85 -13.71 -6.23 1.74
CA THR A 85 -13.35 -7.54 1.20
C THR A 85 -12.29 -7.44 0.10
N CYS A 86 -12.44 -6.51 -0.85
CA CYS A 86 -11.42 -6.29 -1.89
C CYS A 86 -10.10 -5.77 -1.31
N ALA A 87 -10.16 -4.89 -0.31
CA ALA A 87 -8.98 -4.41 0.40
C ALA A 87 -8.24 -5.53 1.15
N ARG A 88 -8.96 -6.42 1.84
CA ARG A 88 -8.41 -7.56 2.60
C ARG A 88 -7.78 -8.61 1.70
N MET A 89 -8.42 -8.97 0.58
CA MET A 89 -7.92 -9.98 -0.36
C MET A 89 -6.52 -9.67 -0.88
N LYS A 90 -6.23 -8.39 -1.16
CA LYS A 90 -4.94 -7.95 -1.69
C LYS A 90 -4.08 -7.21 -0.67
N ASN A 91 -4.48 -7.13 0.60
CA ASN A 91 -3.81 -6.33 1.64
C ASN A 91 -3.52 -4.87 1.21
N VAL A 92 -4.52 -4.15 0.71
CA VAL A 92 -4.39 -2.79 0.19
C VAL A 92 -5.26 -1.78 0.93
N CYS A 93 -4.84 -0.51 0.92
CA CYS A 93 -5.63 0.60 1.43
C CYS A 93 -6.86 0.88 0.55
N GLN A 94 -8.03 1.04 1.18
CA GLN A 94 -9.32 1.26 0.51
C GLN A 94 -9.39 2.55 -0.34
N THR A 95 -8.51 3.52 -0.11
CA THR A 95 -8.51 4.79 -0.86
C THR A 95 -7.38 4.88 -1.88
N CYS A 96 -6.15 4.52 -1.51
CA CYS A 96 -5.02 4.68 -2.42
C CYS A 96 -4.66 3.43 -3.22
N VAL A 97 -5.21 2.26 -2.86
CA VAL A 97 -4.92 0.97 -3.52
C VAL A 97 -3.41 0.68 -3.55
N LEU A 98 -2.70 1.13 -2.52
CA LEU A 98 -1.33 0.70 -2.24
C LEU A 98 -1.36 -0.34 -1.12
N ASP A 99 -0.33 -1.16 -1.10
CA ASP A 99 -0.09 -2.13 -0.03
C ASP A 99 -0.01 -1.46 1.35
N LEU A 100 -0.61 -2.09 2.36
CA LEU A 100 -0.65 -1.55 3.74
C LEU A 100 0.68 -1.68 4.48
N GLN A 101 1.52 -2.67 4.14
CA GLN A 101 2.78 -2.93 4.85
C GLN A 101 3.94 -2.08 4.32
N TYR A 102 4.17 -2.09 3.01
CA TYR A 102 5.31 -1.47 2.34
C TYR A 102 4.94 -0.16 1.62
N HIS A 103 3.65 0.18 1.51
CA HIS A 103 3.19 1.36 0.77
C HIS A 103 3.66 1.40 -0.70
N LEU A 104 3.74 0.22 -1.33
CA LEU A 104 4.13 0.04 -2.73
C LEU A 104 2.93 -0.30 -3.62
N PRO A 105 2.99 -0.04 -4.95
CA PRO A 105 1.99 -0.54 -5.88
C PRO A 105 1.92 -2.08 -5.86
N VAL A 106 0.71 -2.62 -6.04
CA VAL A 106 0.45 -4.07 -6.01
C VAL A 106 1.33 -4.82 -7.00
N GLN A 107 1.48 -4.30 -8.22
CA GLN A 107 2.34 -4.91 -9.25
C GLN A 107 3.81 -5.03 -8.81
N VAL A 108 4.34 -4.02 -8.10
CA VAL A 108 5.71 -4.06 -7.58
C VAL A 108 5.79 -5.19 -6.56
N ARG A 109 4.94 -5.16 -5.53
CA ARG A 109 4.93 -6.16 -4.46
C ARG A 109 4.80 -7.58 -5.02
N ASP A 110 3.77 -7.84 -5.81
CA ASP A 110 3.46 -9.17 -6.33
C ASP A 110 4.62 -9.68 -7.23
N SER A 111 5.37 -8.80 -7.91
CA SER A 111 6.55 -9.17 -8.70
C SER A 111 7.77 -9.61 -7.88
N PHE A 112 7.92 -9.17 -6.62
CA PHE A 112 9.01 -9.65 -5.74
C PHE A 112 8.62 -10.94 -5.06
N LEU A 113 7.38 -11.05 -4.61
CA LEU A 113 6.87 -12.27 -3.99
C LEU A 113 6.90 -13.45 -4.99
N ALA A 114 6.52 -13.20 -6.24
CA ALA A 114 6.61 -14.20 -7.30
C ALA A 114 8.04 -14.66 -7.63
N LYS A 115 9.06 -13.82 -7.37
CA LYS A 115 10.47 -14.18 -7.62
C LYS A 115 11.05 -15.07 -6.52
N GLU A 116 10.60 -14.92 -5.29
CA GLU A 116 11.16 -15.65 -4.14
C GLU A 116 10.62 -17.08 -4.06
N GLU A 117 9.37 -17.32 -4.44
CA GLU A 117 8.74 -18.66 -4.40
C GLU A 117 9.15 -19.60 -5.55
N GLY A 118 10.22 -19.29 -6.29
CA GLY A 118 10.81 -20.24 -7.25
C GLY A 118 9.98 -20.48 -8.52
N GLY A 119 9.46 -19.43 -9.15
CA GLY A 119 8.91 -19.51 -10.51
C GLY A 119 7.51 -20.12 -10.64
N GLY A 120 6.90 -20.59 -9.54
CA GLY A 120 5.48 -20.89 -9.48
C GLY A 120 4.69 -19.59 -9.30
N ALA A 121 4.27 -18.95 -10.40
CA ALA A 121 3.52 -17.68 -10.41
C ALA A 121 2.15 -17.70 -9.66
N GLN A 122 1.81 -18.80 -8.99
CA GLN A 122 0.43 -19.16 -8.64
C GLN A 122 0.09 -19.05 -7.15
N LEU A 123 1.08 -19.03 -6.22
CA LEU A 123 0.80 -19.16 -4.78
C LEU A 123 0.85 -17.83 -3.99
N ALA A 124 1.88 -16.98 -4.13
CA ALA A 124 1.93 -15.69 -3.41
C ALA A 124 1.17 -14.53 -4.07
N ALA A 125 1.10 -14.48 -5.40
CA ALA A 125 0.30 -13.47 -6.08
C ALA A 125 -1.15 -13.95 -6.09
N VAL A 126 -1.93 -13.55 -5.07
CA VAL A 126 -3.38 -13.84 -5.02
C VAL A 126 -4.03 -13.33 -6.31
N ASN A 127 -4.23 -14.22 -7.28
CA ASN A 127 -4.80 -13.86 -8.57
C ASN A 127 -6.32 -13.83 -8.40
N VAL A 128 -6.84 -12.64 -8.07
CA VAL A 128 -8.27 -12.43 -7.87
C VAL A 128 -8.98 -12.63 -9.20
N PRO A 129 -9.94 -13.58 -9.31
CA PRO A 129 -10.69 -13.79 -10.55
C PRO A 129 -11.42 -12.52 -11.02
N GLU A 130 -11.50 -12.32 -12.34
CA GLU A 130 -12.20 -11.16 -12.92
C GLU A 130 -13.72 -11.36 -12.98
N SER A 131 -14.17 -12.59 -13.28
CA SER A 131 -15.59 -12.93 -13.36
C SER A 131 -16.29 -12.77 -12.00
N ASP A 132 -17.50 -12.20 -11.99
CA ASP A 132 -18.24 -11.87 -10.77
C ASP A 132 -18.52 -13.07 -9.86
N ALA A 133 -18.94 -14.20 -10.42
CA ALA A 133 -19.25 -15.41 -9.64
C ALA A 133 -18.01 -16.01 -8.97
N ASN A 134 -16.92 -16.18 -9.73
CA ASN A 134 -15.68 -16.76 -9.18
C ASN A 134 -15.03 -15.81 -8.17
N ARG A 135 -15.15 -14.50 -8.37
CA ARG A 135 -14.64 -13.50 -7.44
C ARG A 135 -15.40 -13.55 -6.12
N GLU A 136 -16.73 -13.66 -6.14
CA GLU A 136 -17.54 -13.76 -4.92
C GLU A 136 -17.20 -15.03 -4.13
N TRP A 137 -17.11 -16.17 -4.83
CA TRP A 137 -16.70 -17.42 -4.21
C TRP A 137 -15.29 -17.34 -3.60
N PHE A 138 -14.34 -16.76 -4.35
CA PHE A 138 -12.97 -16.57 -3.88
C PHE A 138 -12.91 -15.63 -2.67
N ALA A 139 -13.65 -14.54 -2.71
CA ALA A 139 -13.76 -13.58 -1.63
C ALA A 139 -14.34 -14.20 -0.37
N GLN A 140 -15.41 -14.99 -0.50
CA GLN A 140 -16.03 -15.68 0.62
C GLN A 140 -15.09 -16.72 1.23
N GLN A 141 -14.41 -17.52 0.40
CA GLN A 141 -13.44 -18.51 0.86
C GLN A 141 -12.26 -17.84 1.57
N HIS A 142 -11.75 -16.74 1.04
CA HIS A 142 -10.66 -15.98 1.65
C HIS A 142 -11.08 -15.34 2.98
N SER A 143 -12.27 -14.75 3.07
CA SER A 143 -12.80 -14.21 4.33
C SER A 143 -12.94 -15.30 5.39
N ARG A 144 -13.45 -16.49 5.00
CA ARG A 144 -13.51 -17.66 5.90
C ARG A 144 -12.14 -18.10 6.40
N MET A 145 -11.13 -18.14 5.53
CA MET A 145 -9.76 -18.48 5.94
C MET A 145 -9.19 -17.44 6.91
N LEU A 146 -9.42 -16.14 6.67
CA LEU A 146 -8.96 -15.08 7.57
C LEU A 146 -9.62 -15.17 8.96
N ASP A 147 -10.92 -15.44 9.00
CA ASP A 147 -11.67 -15.54 10.26
C ASP A 147 -11.29 -16.79 11.07
N GLN A 148 -10.95 -17.91 10.39
CA GLN A 148 -10.57 -19.16 11.04
C GLN A 148 -9.10 -19.21 11.47
N GLU A 149 -8.17 -18.75 10.62
CA GLU A 149 -6.73 -18.88 10.89
C GLU A 149 -6.15 -17.68 11.66
N GLY A 150 -6.93 -16.61 11.88
CA GLY A 150 -6.50 -15.38 12.55
C GLY A 150 -5.29 -14.69 11.87
N THR A 151 -4.83 -15.24 10.74
CA THR A 151 -3.64 -14.81 10.04
C THR A 151 -4.08 -13.72 9.09
N VAL A 152 -3.66 -12.48 9.39
CA VAL A 152 -3.91 -11.31 8.57
C VAL A 152 -3.19 -11.50 7.23
N SER A 153 -3.89 -12.12 6.28
CA SER A 153 -3.48 -12.29 4.89
C SER A 153 -2.46 -13.41 4.62
N ALA A 154 -2.66 -14.14 3.51
CA ALA A 154 -1.72 -15.13 2.96
C ALA A 154 -0.31 -14.56 2.72
N TYR A 155 -0.19 -13.23 2.70
CA TYR A 155 1.05 -12.46 2.54
C TYR A 155 1.95 -12.42 3.80
N GLY A 156 1.48 -12.85 4.97
CA GLY A 156 2.26 -12.82 6.22
C GLY A 156 3.38 -13.87 6.33
N LYS A 157 3.41 -14.88 5.45
CA LYS A 157 4.34 -16.02 5.53
C LYS A 157 5.59 -15.89 4.65
N VAL A 158 5.78 -14.79 3.93
CA VAL A 158 6.87 -14.70 2.95
C VAL A 158 8.19 -14.33 3.66
N SER A 159 9.21 -15.17 3.46
CA SER A 159 10.40 -15.29 4.29
C SER A 159 11.56 -14.41 3.83
N GLY A 160 11.87 -13.35 4.59
CA GLY A 160 13.22 -12.78 4.70
C GLY A 160 13.79 -11.98 3.52
N SER A 161 13.99 -12.58 2.33
CA SER A 161 14.77 -11.95 1.25
C SER A 161 13.95 -10.97 0.41
N ALA A 162 12.74 -11.36 -0.02
CA ALA A 162 11.84 -10.43 -0.70
C ALA A 162 11.40 -9.29 0.23
N ASN A 163 11.20 -9.57 1.52
CA ASN A 163 10.87 -8.55 2.51
C ASN A 163 11.94 -7.47 2.59
N ASN A 164 13.23 -7.85 2.58
CA ASN A 164 14.32 -6.87 2.58
C ASN A 164 14.38 -6.05 1.28
N ALA A 165 14.12 -6.67 0.12
CA ALA A 165 14.05 -5.95 -1.15
C ALA A 165 12.88 -4.97 -1.21
N LEU A 166 11.70 -5.38 -0.71
CA LEU A 166 10.51 -4.54 -0.61
C LEU A 166 10.73 -3.37 0.36
N LEU A 167 11.36 -3.63 1.52
CA LEU A 167 11.66 -2.59 2.50
C LEU A 167 12.67 -1.54 2.00
N ARG A 168 13.58 -1.92 1.10
CA ARG A 168 14.51 -0.97 0.45
C ARG A 168 13.82 -0.05 -0.56
N MET A 169 12.74 -0.49 -1.20
CA MET A 169 11.95 0.35 -2.11
C MET A 169 10.85 1.13 -1.41
N ALA A 170 10.37 0.62 -0.27
CA ALA A 170 9.37 1.27 0.55
C ALA A 170 9.88 2.65 0.99
N ARG A 171 9.00 3.65 0.97
CA ARG A 171 9.32 4.97 1.49
C ARG A 171 9.25 4.94 3.01
N ARG A 172 10.19 5.61 3.67
CA ARG A 172 10.19 5.76 5.13
C ARG A 172 9.19 6.83 5.59
N ASP A 173 9.12 7.95 4.88
CA ASP A 173 8.21 9.04 5.22
C ASP A 173 6.89 9.03 4.42
N PRO A 174 5.77 9.39 5.06
CA PRO A 174 4.47 9.46 4.41
C PRO A 174 4.42 10.57 3.35
N TYR A 175 3.91 10.23 2.17
CA TYR A 175 3.82 11.17 1.04
C TYR A 175 2.50 11.95 1.03
N TYR A 176 2.42 13.01 1.84
CA TYR A 176 1.20 13.83 1.97
C TYR A 176 0.82 14.66 0.73
N LYS A 177 1.71 14.81 -0.26
CA LYS A 177 1.37 15.51 -1.51
C LYS A 177 0.21 14.84 -2.27
N ARG A 178 -0.06 13.56 -2.02
CA ARG A 178 -1.24 12.85 -2.55
C ARG A 178 -2.57 13.39 -1.99
N ASN A 179 -2.56 13.99 -0.81
CA ASN A 179 -3.75 14.50 -0.13
C ASN A 179 -4.14 15.90 -0.59
N ARG A 180 -3.33 16.53 -1.46
CA ARG A 180 -3.60 17.87 -1.99
C ARG A 180 -4.92 17.91 -2.76
N ALA A 181 -5.50 19.11 -2.81
CA ALA A 181 -6.63 19.41 -3.66
C ALA A 181 -6.34 19.06 -5.13
N HIS A 182 -7.40 18.74 -5.87
CA HIS A 182 -7.28 18.62 -7.32
C HIS A 182 -6.93 19.98 -7.92
N LEU A 183 -6.33 19.94 -9.11
CA LEU A 183 -6.01 21.14 -9.87
C LEU A 183 -7.30 21.85 -10.28
N CYS A 184 -7.30 23.18 -10.19
CA CYS A 184 -8.40 24.01 -10.61
C CYS A 184 -8.47 24.00 -12.15
N SER A 185 -9.52 23.42 -12.71
CA SER A 185 -9.75 23.42 -14.16
C SER A 185 -9.93 24.83 -14.73
N PHE A 186 -10.56 25.73 -13.97
CA PHE A 186 -10.77 27.13 -14.37
C PHE A 186 -9.46 27.93 -14.36
N TYR A 187 -8.57 27.66 -13.40
CA TYR A 187 -7.25 28.29 -13.36
C TYR A 187 -6.40 27.84 -14.55
N ALA A 188 -6.43 26.56 -14.90
CA ALA A 188 -5.75 26.04 -16.08
C ALA A 188 -6.25 26.67 -17.40
N ARG A 189 -7.46 27.25 -17.42
CA ARG A 189 -8.03 28.01 -18.54
C ARG A 189 -7.83 29.53 -18.44
N GLY A 190 -7.38 30.04 -17.30
CA GLY A 190 -7.26 31.49 -17.03
C GLY A 190 -8.56 32.17 -16.58
N GLU A 191 -9.61 31.42 -16.28
CA GLU A 191 -10.96 31.96 -15.95
C GLU A 191 -11.30 31.86 -14.45
N CYS A 192 -10.33 31.55 -13.59
CA CYS A 192 -10.58 31.43 -12.15
C CYS A 192 -10.73 32.80 -11.48
N ASN A 193 -11.95 33.16 -11.11
CA ASN A 193 -12.27 34.40 -10.39
C ASN A 193 -12.16 34.29 -8.86
N ARG A 194 -11.83 33.12 -8.32
CA ARG A 194 -11.80 32.86 -6.87
C ARG A 194 -10.46 33.22 -6.19
N GLY A 195 -9.44 33.56 -6.98
CA GLY A 195 -8.12 33.92 -6.45
C GLY A 195 -7.58 32.90 -5.44
N ASP A 196 -7.06 33.38 -4.31
CA ASP A 196 -6.48 32.55 -3.25
C ASP A 196 -7.51 31.81 -2.39
N GLU A 197 -8.80 32.17 -2.50
CA GLU A 197 -9.88 31.47 -1.80
C GLU A 197 -10.34 30.20 -2.53
N CYS A 198 -9.80 29.94 -3.73
CA CYS A 198 -10.13 28.75 -4.49
C CYS A 198 -9.78 27.47 -3.71
N PRO A 199 -10.76 26.56 -3.45
CA PRO A 199 -10.47 25.29 -2.76
C PRO A 199 -9.59 24.33 -3.56
N TYR A 200 -9.42 24.59 -4.86
CA TYR A 200 -8.64 23.80 -5.79
C TYR A 200 -7.23 24.40 -5.98
N LEU A 201 -6.28 23.57 -6.36
CA LEU A 201 -4.89 23.97 -6.48
C LEU A 201 -4.65 24.76 -7.77
N HIS A 202 -4.01 25.92 -7.66
CA HIS A 202 -3.58 26.76 -8.79
C HIS A 202 -2.16 26.39 -9.23
N GLU A 203 -2.01 25.19 -9.78
CA GLU A 203 -0.78 24.72 -10.43
C GLU A 203 -1.13 24.23 -11.85
N MET A 204 -0.18 24.27 -12.79
CA MET A 204 -0.42 23.76 -14.14
C MET A 204 -0.52 22.22 -14.11
N PRO A 205 -1.51 21.60 -14.79
CA PRO A 205 -1.54 20.16 -14.97
C PRO A 205 -0.27 19.64 -15.63
N ARG A 206 0.12 18.42 -15.28
CA ARG A 206 1.16 17.70 -16.02
C ARG A 206 0.71 17.47 -17.47
N ASP A 207 1.69 17.37 -18.36
CA ASP A 207 1.45 17.07 -19.76
C ASP A 207 0.67 15.77 -19.93
N LYS A 208 -0.33 15.80 -20.83
CA LYS A 208 -1.20 14.66 -21.11
C LYS A 208 -0.44 13.46 -21.72
N ASP A 209 0.73 13.74 -22.29
CA ASP A 209 1.60 12.77 -22.94
C ASP A 209 2.54 12.06 -21.94
N ASP A 210 2.59 12.50 -20.66
CA ASP A 210 3.30 11.75 -19.61
C ASP A 210 2.59 10.40 -19.42
N PRO A 211 3.27 9.24 -19.63
CA PRO A 211 2.69 7.92 -19.41
C PRO A 211 2.18 7.72 -17.97
N LEU A 212 2.61 8.56 -17.02
CA LEU A 212 2.16 8.53 -15.63
C LEU A 212 0.79 9.19 -15.40
N ALA A 213 0.26 9.93 -16.38
CA ALA A 213 -1.00 10.68 -16.24
C ALA A 213 -2.25 9.78 -16.35
N LYS A 214 -2.18 8.68 -17.11
CA LYS A 214 -3.30 7.75 -17.31
C LYS A 214 -3.17 6.56 -16.35
N GLN A 215 -3.86 6.63 -15.22
CA GLN A 215 -3.86 5.57 -14.21
C GLN A 215 -5.30 5.11 -13.93
N ASN A 216 -5.61 3.87 -14.28
CA ASN A 216 -6.90 3.25 -13.96
C ASN A 216 -6.83 2.54 -12.59
N ILE A 217 -7.91 2.61 -11.81
CA ILE A 217 -7.97 1.97 -10.49
C ILE A 217 -8.00 0.44 -10.58
N LYS A 218 -8.64 -0.12 -11.62
CA LYS A 218 -8.70 -1.58 -11.83
C LYS A 218 -7.32 -2.14 -12.14
N ASP A 219 -6.61 -1.51 -13.07
CA ASP A 219 -5.25 -1.88 -13.48
C ASP A 219 -4.27 -1.86 -12.29
N ARG A 220 -4.38 -0.81 -11.45
CA ARG A 220 -3.60 -0.69 -10.21
C ARG A 220 -3.94 -1.75 -9.15
N PHE A 221 -5.21 -2.19 -9.08
CA PHE A 221 -5.65 -3.23 -8.13
C PHE A 221 -5.20 -4.63 -8.55
N TYR A 222 -5.37 -4.98 -9.83
CA TYR A 222 -4.94 -6.28 -10.36
C TYR A 222 -3.43 -6.35 -10.62
N GLY A 223 -2.72 -5.21 -10.57
CA GLY A 223 -1.29 -5.14 -10.82
C GLY A 223 -0.92 -5.35 -12.29
N LYS A 224 -1.85 -5.03 -13.21
CA LYS A 224 -1.64 -5.11 -14.66
C LYS A 224 -1.36 -3.70 -15.19
N ASN A 225 -0.30 -3.53 -15.97
CA ASN A 225 0.00 -2.29 -16.69
C ASN A 225 0.01 -0.99 -15.84
N ASP A 226 0.48 -1.01 -14.59
CA ASP A 226 0.62 0.22 -13.80
C ASP A 226 1.91 0.98 -14.21
N PRO A 227 1.81 2.19 -14.80
CA PRO A 227 2.99 2.94 -15.25
C PRO A 227 3.90 3.36 -14.08
N VAL A 228 3.35 3.53 -12.88
CA VAL A 228 4.14 3.83 -11.67
C VAL A 228 4.97 2.61 -11.29
N ALA A 229 4.37 1.42 -11.31
CA ALA A 229 5.06 0.18 -11.02
C ALA A 229 6.17 -0.11 -12.04
N MET A 230 5.88 0.07 -13.34
CA MET A 230 6.88 -0.10 -14.40
C MET A 230 8.07 0.84 -14.21
N LYS A 231 7.83 2.10 -13.83
CA LYS A 231 8.90 3.06 -13.55
C LYS A 231 9.75 2.65 -12.35
N MET A 232 9.14 2.13 -11.28
CA MET A 232 9.87 1.65 -10.10
C MET A 232 10.72 0.41 -10.40
N LEU A 233 10.15 -0.58 -11.11
CA LEU A 233 10.87 -1.79 -11.51
C LEU A 233 11.98 -1.49 -12.54
N GLY A 234 11.73 -0.57 -13.47
CA GLY A 234 12.72 -0.12 -14.45
C GLY A 234 13.88 0.66 -13.83
N GLY A 235 13.59 1.50 -12.83
CA GLY A 235 14.62 2.21 -12.05
C GLY A 235 15.59 1.26 -11.37
N GLN A 236 15.07 0.16 -10.81
CA GLN A 236 15.89 -0.84 -10.13
C GLN A 236 16.79 -1.63 -11.10
N LYS A 237 16.28 -2.01 -12.28
CA LYS A 237 17.10 -2.64 -13.34
C LYS A 237 18.27 -1.76 -13.77
N LYS A 238 18.03 -0.44 -13.90
CA LYS A 238 19.08 0.52 -14.24
C LYS A 238 20.12 0.63 -13.12
N GLN A 239 19.69 0.60 -11.87
CA GLN A 239 20.59 0.68 -10.72
C GLN A 239 21.45 -0.59 -10.56
N GLN A 240 20.88 -1.78 -10.79
CA GLN A 240 21.65 -3.04 -10.81
C GLN A 240 22.72 -3.04 -11.91
N ARG A 241 22.36 -2.65 -13.14
CA ARG A 241 23.33 -2.51 -14.25
C ARG A 241 24.45 -1.52 -13.94
N ASN A 242 24.15 -0.41 -13.27
CA ASN A 242 25.15 0.58 -12.88
C ASN A 242 26.09 0.07 -11.76
N ASP A 243 25.60 -0.80 -10.89
CA ASP A 243 26.38 -1.41 -9.81
C ASP A 243 27.32 -2.51 -10.37
N GLU A 244 26.82 -3.34 -11.28
CA GLU A 244 27.59 -4.36 -12.01
C GLU A 244 28.72 -3.74 -12.85
N GLY A 245 28.43 -2.66 -13.58
CA GLY A 245 29.44 -1.93 -14.37
C GLY A 245 30.53 -1.23 -13.55
N LYS A 246 30.28 -0.96 -12.25
CA LYS A 246 31.33 -0.47 -11.32
C LYS A 246 32.17 -1.61 -10.73
N GLY A 247 31.67 -2.85 -10.76
CA GLY A 247 32.37 -4.04 -10.26
C GLY A 247 33.44 -4.59 -11.22
N GLU A 248 33.32 -4.34 -12.52
CA GLU A 248 34.33 -4.77 -13.52
C GLU A 248 35.58 -3.87 -13.53
N ASN A 249 35.44 -2.58 -13.26
CA ASN A 249 36.59 -1.65 -13.20
C ASN A 249 37.46 -1.77 -11.93
N LYS A 250 37.12 -2.69 -11.00
CA LYS A 250 37.94 -3.00 -9.81
C LYS A 250 38.66 -4.34 -9.87
N ARG A 251 38.61 -5.05 -11.01
CA ARG A 251 39.35 -6.30 -11.26
C ARG A 251 40.41 -6.18 -12.36
N GLY A 252 40.95 -4.97 -12.56
CA GLY A 252 42.23 -4.80 -13.23
C GLY A 252 43.36 -4.97 -12.23
N SER A 253 44.06 -6.11 -12.27
CA SER A 253 45.35 -6.27 -11.60
C SER A 253 46.28 -5.12 -11.99
N PRO A 254 46.97 -4.45 -11.04
CA PRO A 254 47.93 -3.41 -11.41
C PRO A 254 49.13 -4.05 -12.13
N PRO A 255 49.62 -3.48 -13.23
CA PRO A 255 50.88 -3.91 -13.83
C PRO A 255 52.03 -3.61 -12.86
N SER A 256 52.85 -4.62 -12.63
CA SER A 256 54.01 -4.59 -11.76
C SER A 256 55.19 -3.91 -12.45
N ASP A 257 55.25 -2.58 -12.44
CA ASP A 257 56.47 -1.83 -12.73
C ASP A 257 56.44 -0.50 -11.98
N ALA A 258 57.05 -0.47 -10.79
CA ALA A 258 57.31 0.77 -10.07
C ALA A 258 58.64 0.68 -9.32
N ALA A 259 59.59 1.45 -9.82
CA ALA A 259 60.91 1.67 -9.27
C ALA A 259 60.89 2.08 -7.78
N SER A 260 61.87 1.54 -7.08
CA SER A 260 62.16 1.71 -5.65
C SER A 260 62.38 3.18 -5.28
N LYS A 261 61.55 3.73 -4.39
CA LYS A 261 61.90 4.93 -3.60
C LYS A 261 62.46 4.49 -2.24
N PRO A 262 63.55 5.10 -1.74
CA PRO A 262 64.20 4.68 -0.50
C PRO A 262 63.37 5.07 0.73
N LYS A 263 63.42 4.19 1.74
CA LYS A 263 62.69 4.25 3.01
C LYS A 263 63.26 5.34 3.92
N PRO A 264 62.44 6.15 4.62
CA PRO A 264 62.94 7.11 5.61
C PRO A 264 63.44 6.39 6.89
N PRO A 265 64.38 7.02 7.62
CA PRO A 265 65.04 6.40 8.78
C PRO A 265 64.11 6.24 10.00
N PRO A 266 64.41 5.30 10.91
CA PRO A 266 63.55 4.97 12.05
C PRO A 266 63.60 6.03 13.15
N LEU A 267 62.46 6.26 13.79
CA LEU A 267 62.31 7.10 14.99
C LEU A 267 62.83 6.37 16.26
N PRO A 268 63.40 7.10 17.24
CA PRO A 268 63.92 6.51 18.48
C PRO A 268 62.81 5.96 19.39
N PRO A 269 63.11 4.94 20.23
CA PRO A 269 62.11 4.27 21.05
C PRO A 269 61.77 5.10 22.29
N GLY A 270 60.47 5.25 22.60
CA GLY A 270 60.05 5.60 23.96
C GLY A 270 58.99 6.69 24.16
N LYS A 271 57.99 6.87 23.27
CA LYS A 271 56.74 7.56 23.64
C LYS A 271 55.54 6.89 22.96
N LYS A 272 54.59 6.37 23.75
CA LYS A 272 53.28 5.92 23.25
C LYS A 272 52.50 7.14 22.74
N PRO A 273 51.80 7.05 21.59
CA PRO A 273 50.89 8.11 21.15
C PRO A 273 49.74 8.32 22.15
N PRO A 274 49.28 9.56 22.39
CA PRO A 274 48.14 9.81 23.28
C PRO A 274 46.85 9.28 22.65
N LEU A 275 46.02 8.63 23.48
CA LEU A 275 44.68 8.18 23.12
C LEU A 275 43.73 9.38 22.93
N PRO A 276 42.71 9.27 22.06
CA PRO A 276 41.74 10.34 21.87
C PRO A 276 40.87 10.57 23.11
N PRO A 277 40.45 11.82 23.38
CA PRO A 277 39.63 12.14 24.54
C PRO A 277 38.23 11.49 24.43
N GLY A 278 37.79 10.86 25.52
CA GLY A 278 36.45 10.29 25.65
C GLY A 278 35.35 11.35 25.81
N PRO A 279 34.08 10.97 25.61
CA PRO A 279 32.95 11.89 25.70
C PRO A 279 32.71 12.41 27.13
N PRO A 280 32.17 13.62 27.29
CA PRO A 280 32.01 14.26 28.60
C PRO A 280 30.90 13.61 29.46
N PRO A 281 31.02 13.66 30.81
CA PRO A 281 30.09 13.02 31.72
C PRO A 281 28.75 13.77 31.84
N ALA A 282 27.67 13.00 32.00
CA ALA A 282 26.32 13.46 32.27
C ALA A 282 26.24 14.13 33.66
N ALA A 283 25.65 15.32 33.73
CA ALA A 283 25.40 16.04 34.96
C ALA A 283 24.21 15.43 35.71
N SER A 284 24.49 14.64 36.75
CA SER A 284 23.52 14.23 37.76
C SER A 284 23.22 15.42 38.66
N LYS A 285 21.98 15.93 38.61
CA LYS A 285 21.46 16.85 39.62
C LYS A 285 21.01 16.03 40.83
N ASN A 286 21.70 16.19 41.96
CA ASN A 286 21.20 15.80 43.27
C ASN A 286 19.99 16.66 43.62
N VAL A 287 18.86 16.00 43.92
CA VAL A 287 17.74 16.58 44.65
C VAL A 287 17.95 16.19 46.10
N SER A 288 18.18 17.18 46.95
CA SER A 288 18.24 17.05 48.40
C SER A 288 16.82 16.97 48.98
N GLU A 289 16.58 15.92 49.76
CA GLU A 289 15.53 15.84 50.77
C GLU A 289 15.74 16.94 51.83
N GLU A 290 14.71 17.75 52.07
CA GLU A 290 14.46 18.42 53.35
C GLU A 290 13.02 18.14 53.76
N THR A 291 12.90 17.74 55.03
CA THR A 291 11.73 17.33 55.80
C THR A 291 10.95 18.52 56.38
N GLU A 292 9.64 18.30 56.57
CA GLU A 292 8.71 18.93 57.54
C GLU A 292 8.38 20.44 57.43
N ALA A 293 7.15 20.73 56.95
CA ALA A 293 6.04 21.31 57.72
C ALA A 293 4.75 21.32 56.88
#